data_AF-A0AB39CGS2-F1
#
_entry.id   AF-A0AB39CGS2-F1
#
_cell.length_a   1.000
_cell.length_b   1.000
_cell.length_c   1.000
_cell.angle_alpha   90.00
_cell.angle_beta   90.00
_cell.angle_gamma   90.00
#
_symmetry.space_group_name_H-M   'P 1'
#
loop_
_entity.id
_entity.type
_entity.pdbx_description
1 polymer ?
#
loop_
_entity_poly.entity_id
_entity_poly.type
_entity_poly.pdbx_seq_one_letter_code
_entity_poly.pdbx_strand_id
1 'polypeptide(L)'
;MHEGFYEDALPKIDRQALAALGPCHVCLVDCDLYSSSKVVFEFIEPLLVEGTWLLLDDYFCYRGSPRHGQRRAFEEWLEHSRWGVTEWGTFRGWGKAFLVHERFAKS
;
A
#
# COMPACT_ATOMS: atom_id res chain seq x y z
N MET A 1 2.96 19.09 1.16
CA MET A 1 1.54 18.71 1.31
C MET A 1 0.90 18.92 -0.05
N HIS A 2 0.28 17.90 -0.66
CA HIS A 2 -0.47 18.04 -1.90
C HIS A 2 -1.96 18.09 -1.54
N GLU A 3 -2.66 19.15 -1.94
CA GLU A 3 -4.10 19.31 -1.69
C GLU A 3 -4.91 18.70 -2.84
N GLY A 4 -5.95 17.91 -2.52
CA GLY A 4 -6.86 17.29 -3.50
C GLY A 4 -7.08 15.78 -3.26
N PHE A 5 -7.98 15.17 -4.03
CA PHE A 5 -8.18 13.73 -4.02
C PHE A 5 -6.95 13.00 -4.57
N TYR A 6 -6.68 11.79 -4.09
CA TYR A 6 -5.53 10.98 -4.55
C TYR A 6 -5.53 10.78 -6.06
N GLU A 7 -6.72 10.58 -6.65
CA GLU A 7 -6.94 10.45 -8.10
C GLU A 7 -6.43 11.66 -8.89
N ASP A 8 -6.49 12.86 -8.31
CA ASP A 8 -6.06 14.10 -8.96
C ASP A 8 -4.62 14.49 -8.63
N ALA A 9 -4.14 14.10 -7.45
CA ALA A 9 -2.85 14.52 -6.92
C ALA A 9 -1.72 13.56 -7.28
N LEU A 10 -1.91 12.25 -7.10
CA LEU A 10 -0.86 11.24 -7.29
C LEU A 10 -0.33 11.20 -8.74
N PRO A 11 -1.16 11.33 -9.80
CA PRO A 11 -0.65 11.38 -11.17
C PRO A 11 0.28 12.57 -11.45
N LYS A 12 0.22 13.63 -10.63
CA LYS A 12 1.06 14.82 -10.76
C LYS A 12 2.40 14.69 -10.02
N ILE A 13 2.56 13.64 -9.20
CA ILE A 13 3.80 13.40 -8.46
C ILE A 13 4.77 12.62 -9.35
N ASP A 14 5.96 13.17 -9.50
CA ASP A 14 7.05 12.53 -10.22
C ASP A 14 7.61 11.35 -9.40
N ARG A 15 7.25 10.13 -9.82
CA ARG A 15 7.70 8.88 -9.19
C ARG A 15 9.20 8.65 -9.36
N GLN A 16 9.80 9.15 -10.44
CA GLN A 16 11.23 9.04 -10.68
C GLN A 16 12.00 9.95 -9.72
N ALA A 17 11.49 11.16 -9.50
CA ALA A 17 12.05 12.06 -8.49
C ALA A 17 11.98 11.46 -7.07
N LEU A 18 10.88 10.78 -6.73
CA LEU A 18 10.75 10.07 -5.45
C LEU A 18 11.75 8.91 -5.33
N ALA A 19 11.87 8.06 -6.37
CA ALA A 19 12.80 6.95 -6.37
C ALA A 19 14.28 7.42 -6.26
N ALA A 20 14.59 8.60 -6.78
CA ALA A 20 15.93 9.20 -6.68
C ALA A 20 16.30 9.63 -5.25
N LEU A 21 15.34 9.78 -4.34
CA LEU A 21 15.61 10.07 -2.92
C LEU A 21 16.19 8.86 -2.17
N GLY A 22 16.08 7.66 -2.75
CA GLY A 22 16.56 6.42 -2.16
C GLY A 22 15.46 5.36 -2.05
N PRO A 23 15.82 4.14 -1.61
CA PRO A 23 14.88 3.04 -1.47
C PRO A 23 13.78 3.33 -0.44
N CYS A 24 12.56 2.93 -0.74
CA CYS A 24 11.43 3.03 0.19
C CYS A 24 11.56 1.97 1.30
N HIS A 25 12.15 2.30 2.43
CA HIS A 25 12.26 1.37 3.57
C HIS A 25 10.95 1.22 4.34
N VAL A 26 10.15 2.28 4.42
CA VAL A 26 8.85 2.29 5.10
C VAL A 26 7.84 3.01 4.22
N CYS A 27 6.71 2.37 3.96
CA CYS A 27 5.56 2.93 3.27
C CYS A 27 4.35 2.84 4.20
N LEU A 28 3.86 3.98 4.67
CA LEU A 28 2.62 4.08 5.44
C LEU A 28 1.49 4.53 4.53
N VAL A 29 0.44 3.73 4.45
CA VAL A 29 -0.80 4.02 3.72
C VAL A 29 -1.90 4.32 4.74
N ASP A 30 -2.28 5.60 4.79
CA ASP A 30 -3.28 6.16 5.70
C ASP A 30 -4.40 6.76 4.84
N CYS A 31 -5.37 5.91 4.49
CA CYS A 31 -6.52 6.29 3.69
C CYS A 31 -7.61 5.23 3.81
N ASP A 32 -8.78 5.65 4.32
CA ASP A 32 -9.89 4.75 4.65
C ASP A 32 -10.59 4.15 3.41
N LEU A 33 -10.84 5.01 2.40
CA LEU A 33 -11.74 4.70 1.30
C LEU A 33 -11.11 3.72 0.32
N TYR A 34 -11.89 2.71 -0.09
CA TYR A 34 -11.49 1.73 -1.10
C TYR A 34 -10.95 2.36 -2.39
N SER A 35 -11.63 3.38 -2.94
CA SER A 35 -11.20 4.05 -4.18
C SER A 35 -9.85 4.74 -4.01
N SER A 36 -9.68 5.48 -2.91
CA SER A 36 -8.41 6.13 -2.56
C SER A 36 -7.29 5.11 -2.39
N SER A 37 -7.51 4.04 -1.62
CA SER A 37 -6.49 3.02 -1.37
C SER A 37 -6.07 2.32 -2.65
N LYS A 38 -6.99 2.04 -3.59
CA LYS A 38 -6.64 1.45 -4.88
C LYS A 38 -5.63 2.30 -5.66
N VAL A 39 -5.90 3.59 -5.77
CA VAL A 39 -5.04 4.53 -6.50
C VAL A 39 -3.67 4.64 -5.81
N VAL A 40 -3.65 4.64 -4.47
CA VAL A 40 -2.40 4.64 -3.71
C VAL A 40 -1.59 3.38 -3.96
N PHE A 41 -2.21 2.19 -3.94
CA PHE A 41 -1.51 0.92 -4.17
C PHE A 41 -0.89 0.85 -5.58
N GLU A 42 -1.64 1.28 -6.61
CA GLU A 42 -1.11 1.38 -7.99
C GLU A 42 0.04 2.38 -8.09
N PHE A 43 -0.03 3.49 -7.35
CA PHE A 43 1.02 4.50 -7.34
C PHE A 43 2.31 4.03 -6.66
N ILE A 44 2.22 3.32 -5.54
CA ILE A 44 3.40 2.88 -4.75
C ILE A 44 4.06 1.60 -5.29
N GLU A 45 3.36 0.75 -6.06
CA GLU A 45 3.89 -0.48 -6.66
C GLU A 45 5.34 -0.35 -7.22
N PRO A 46 5.65 0.66 -8.08
CA PRO A 46 7.01 0.83 -8.60
C PRO A 46 8.02 1.40 -7.60
N LEU A 47 7.57 1.97 -6.48
CA LEU A 47 8.41 2.60 -5.44
C LEU A 47 8.83 1.62 -4.34
N LEU A 48 8.06 0.54 -4.14
CA LEU A 48 8.40 -0.51 -3.18
C LEU A 48 9.67 -1.26 -3.62
N VAL A 49 10.39 -1.79 -2.63
CA VAL A 49 11.56 -2.64 -2.81
C VAL A 49 11.47 -3.86 -1.88
N GLU A 50 12.28 -4.88 -2.13
CA GLU A 50 12.42 -5.98 -1.18
C GLU A 50 12.84 -5.46 0.21
N GLY A 51 12.12 -5.93 1.24
CA GLY A 51 12.32 -5.49 2.62
C GLY A 51 11.56 -4.21 3.02
N THR A 52 10.78 -3.59 2.13
CA THR A 52 9.92 -2.46 2.53
C THR A 52 8.94 -2.89 3.63
N TRP A 53 8.87 -2.11 4.71
CA TRP A 53 7.78 -2.18 5.67
C TRP A 53 6.55 -1.48 5.11
N LEU A 54 5.53 -2.25 4.75
CA LEU A 54 4.24 -1.73 4.28
C LEU A 54 3.26 -1.71 5.45
N LEU A 55 2.86 -0.50 5.86
CA LEU A 55 2.00 -0.25 7.00
C LEU A 55 0.66 0.27 6.51
N LEU A 56 -0.42 -0.43 6.86
CA LEU A 56 -1.78 -0.10 6.46
C LEU A 56 -2.53 0.38 7.70
N ASP A 57 -2.76 1.70 7.83
CA ASP A 57 -3.33 2.29 9.06
C ASP A 57 -4.79 1.86 9.27
N ASP A 58 -5.57 1.68 8.20
CA ASP A 58 -7.03 1.45 8.23
C ASP A 58 -7.43 0.01 7.88
N TYR A 59 -6.52 -0.96 8.06
CA TYR A 59 -6.72 -2.34 7.61
C TYR A 59 -7.97 -3.00 8.19
N PHE A 60 -8.26 -2.81 9.47
CA PHE A 60 -9.42 -3.39 10.14
C PHE A 60 -10.57 -2.40 10.31
N CYS A 61 -10.52 -1.25 9.61
CA CYS A 61 -11.69 -0.37 9.49
C CYS A 61 -12.86 -1.12 8.81
N TYR A 62 -14.05 -0.53 8.83
CA TYR A 62 -15.28 -1.18 8.33
C TYR A 62 -15.62 -2.51 9.02
N ARG A 63 -15.51 -2.52 10.36
CA ARG A 63 -15.80 -3.69 11.22
C ARG A 63 -14.94 -4.91 10.86
N GLY A 64 -13.72 -4.69 10.37
CA GLY A 64 -12.79 -5.74 9.95
C GLY A 64 -13.24 -6.53 8.72
N SER A 65 -14.23 -6.05 7.96
CA SER A 65 -14.76 -6.75 6.79
C SER A 65 -13.72 -6.78 5.66
N PRO A 66 -13.35 -7.96 5.11
CA PRO A 66 -12.46 -8.04 3.94
C PRO A 66 -13.08 -7.45 2.66
N ARG A 67 -14.40 -7.20 2.66
CA ARG A 67 -15.14 -6.73 1.48
C ARG A 67 -15.20 -5.21 1.35
N HIS A 68 -14.55 -4.46 2.23
CA HIS A 68 -14.65 -3.00 2.27
C HIS A 68 -13.30 -2.33 2.52
N GLY A 69 -13.26 -1.03 2.23
CA GLY A 69 -12.17 -0.12 2.60
C GLY A 69 -10.79 -0.51 2.06
N GLN A 70 -9.78 -0.05 2.78
CA GLN A 70 -8.36 -0.27 2.50
C GLN A 70 -7.98 -1.75 2.39
N ARG A 71 -8.55 -2.61 3.24
CA ARG A 71 -8.29 -4.06 3.20
C ARG A 71 -8.71 -4.70 1.89
N ARG A 72 -9.91 -4.38 1.38
CA ARG A 72 -10.36 -4.90 0.09
C ARG A 72 -9.43 -4.45 -1.04
N ALA A 73 -9.08 -3.16 -1.06
CA ALA A 73 -8.19 -2.61 -2.08
C ALA A 73 -6.80 -3.27 -2.05
N PHE A 74 -6.28 -3.53 -0.84
CA PHE A 74 -5.01 -4.21 -0.65
C PHE A 74 -5.05 -5.68 -1.10
N GLU A 75 -6.08 -6.42 -0.72
CA GLU A 75 -6.24 -7.83 -1.12
C GLU A 75 -6.37 -7.93 -2.66
N GLU A 76 -7.16 -7.06 -3.30
CA GLU A 76 -7.26 -6.99 -4.76
C GLU A 76 -5.93 -6.59 -5.43
N TRP A 77 -5.20 -5.62 -4.88
CA TRP A 77 -3.86 -5.22 -5.37
C TRP A 77 -2.87 -6.37 -5.30
N LEU A 78 -2.84 -7.10 -4.17
CA LEU A 78 -1.96 -8.27 -4.02
C LEU A 78 -2.24 -9.35 -5.07
N GLU A 79 -3.46 -9.52 -5.57
CA GLU A 79 -3.72 -10.55 -6.60
C GLU A 79 -2.88 -10.33 -7.88
N HIS A 80 -2.57 -9.08 -8.23
CA HIS A 80 -1.87 -8.72 -9.46
C HIS A 80 -0.54 -7.97 -9.26
N SER A 81 -0.18 -7.61 -8.02
CA SER A 81 1.11 -7.01 -7.70
C SER A 81 2.27 -7.95 -8.05
N ARG A 82 3.43 -7.39 -8.42
CA ARG A 82 4.67 -8.17 -8.55
C ARG A 82 5.24 -8.58 -7.19
N TRP A 83 4.81 -7.91 -6.12
CA TRP A 83 5.33 -8.12 -4.77
C TRP A 83 4.56 -9.21 -4.03
N GLY A 84 5.28 -10.01 -3.25
CA GLY A 84 4.71 -10.78 -2.14
C GLY A 84 4.76 -9.97 -0.85
N VAL A 85 3.96 -10.39 0.13
CA VAL A 85 4.02 -9.82 1.48
C VAL A 85 4.00 -10.91 2.52
N THR A 86 4.81 -10.72 3.57
CA THR A 86 4.75 -11.51 4.80
C THR A 86 4.05 -10.69 5.87
N GLU A 87 3.01 -11.25 6.48
CA GLU A 87 2.33 -10.62 7.62
C GLU A 87 3.28 -10.54 8.82
N TRP A 88 3.39 -9.35 9.41
CA TRP A 88 4.17 -9.14 10.63
C TRP A 88 3.29 -9.07 11.88
N GLY A 89 2.28 -8.20 11.86
CA GLY A 89 1.43 -7.99 13.03
C GLY A 89 0.53 -6.78 12.90
N THR A 90 -0.17 -6.45 13.99
CA THR A 90 -1.10 -5.33 14.06
C THR A 90 -0.53 -4.17 14.86
N PHE A 91 -1.00 -2.95 14.57
CA PHE A 91 -0.64 -1.74 15.32
C PHE A 91 -1.84 -0.82 15.49
N ARG A 92 -1.82 0.04 16.51
CA ARG A 92 -2.88 1.04 16.81
C ARG A 92 -4.32 0.48 16.94
N GLY A 93 -4.49 -0.83 17.06
CA GLY A 93 -5.78 -1.50 17.24
C GLY A 93 -6.50 -1.89 15.94
N TRP A 94 -6.33 -1.11 14.86
CA TRP A 94 -6.96 -1.39 13.55
C TRP A 94 -5.97 -1.41 12.37
N GLY A 95 -4.70 -1.05 12.58
CA GLY A 95 -3.67 -1.09 11.55
C GLY A 95 -3.00 -2.46 11.43
N LYS A 96 -2.38 -2.71 10.27
CA LYS A 96 -1.65 -3.95 9.97
C LYS A 96 -0.34 -3.70 9.23
N ALA A 97 0.70 -4.40 9.63
CA ALA A 97 2.05 -4.30 9.09
C ALA A 97 2.46 -5.55 8.31
N PHE A 98 3.16 -5.32 7.21
CA PHE A 98 3.66 -6.34 6.31
C PHE A 98 5.12 -6.06 5.92
N LEU A 99 5.85 -7.12 5.60
CA LEU A 99 7.16 -7.06 4.96
C LEU A 99 7.02 -7.42 3.48
N VAL A 100 7.43 -6.51 2.61
CA VAL A 100 7.45 -6.71 1.15
C VAL A 100 8.62 -7.62 0.78
N HIS A 101 8.39 -8.56 -0.13
CA HIS A 101 9.43 -9.41 -0.72
C HIS A 101 9.11 -9.74 -2.18
N GLU A 102 10.10 -10.18 -2.94
CA GLU A 102 9.88 -10.66 -4.30
C GLU A 102 8.88 -11.82 -4.31
N ARG A 103 7.95 -11.80 -5.28
CA ARG A 103 6.99 -12.90 -5.43
C ARG A 103 7.72 -14.09 -6.05
N PHE A 104 7.70 -15.22 -5.36
CA PHE A 104 8.18 -16.47 -5.96
C PHE A 104 7.39 -16.73 -7.23
N ALA A 105 8.08 -16.94 -8.35
CA ALA A 105 7.44 -17.38 -9.58
C ALA A 105 6.69 -18.67 -9.26
N LYS A 106 5.38 -18.71 -9.56
CA LYS A 106 4.62 -19.96 -9.49
C LYS A 106 5.24 -20.91 -10.53
N SER A 107 5.94 -21.93 -10.05
CA SER A 107 6.41 -23.07 -10.84
C SER A 107 5.23 -23.87 -11.39
#